data_AF-A0A2A9NCF8-F1
#
_entry.id   AF-A0A2A9NCF8-F1
#
_cell.length_a   1.000
_cell.length_b   1.000
_cell.length_c   1.000
_cell.angle_alpha   90.00
_cell.angle_beta   90.00
_cell.angle_gamma   90.00
#
_symmetry.space_group_name_H-M   'P 1'
#
loop_
_entity.id
_entity.type
_entity.pdbx_description
1 polymer ?
#
loop_
_entity_poly.entity_id
_entity_poly.type
_entity_poly.pdbx_seq_one_letter_code
_entity_poly.pdbx_strand_id
1 'polypeptide(L)'
;KQATAIQEITTLKQGSKSAEEHVQLFKQSYMRSGYGETAGIHEFKRSLNSPLLNKLMAVPNLPTTLEGWYELTIRLDRQWRQAVAEQKIFTTRGGSAPVNQSQTQTQPQQWRSPAQPVQRDPNAMQVDRNRTPLRCYNCGQTGHIARAC
;
A
#
# COMPACT_ATOMS: atom_id res chain seq x y z
N LYS A 1 1.23 -24.24 33.18
CA LYS A 1 0.49 -24.15 31.88
C LYS A 1 -0.07 -22.75 31.60
N GLN A 2 -0.55 -21.98 32.58
CA GLN A 2 -1.04 -20.60 32.36
C GLN A 2 0.04 -19.59 31.94
N ALA A 3 1.26 -19.68 32.50
CA ALA A 3 2.36 -18.78 32.13
C ALA A 3 2.69 -18.80 30.62
N THR A 4 2.58 -19.97 29.99
CA THR A 4 2.77 -20.13 28.54
C THR A 4 1.67 -19.42 27.73
N ALA A 5 0.41 -19.51 28.17
CA ALA A 5 -0.71 -18.85 27.49
C ALA A 5 -0.66 -17.32 27.59
N ILE A 6 -0.17 -16.79 28.72
CA ILE A 6 0.05 -15.35 28.89
C ILE A 6 1.13 -14.84 27.92
N GLN A 7 2.21 -15.61 27.77
CA GLN A 7 3.27 -15.29 26.83
C GLN A 7 2.77 -15.35 25.37
N GLU A 8 1.95 -16.34 25.03
CA GLU A 8 1.31 -16.44 23.71
C GLU A 8 0.46 -15.19 23.39
N ILE A 9 -0.36 -14.71 24.32
CA ILE A 9 -1.21 -13.52 24.11
C ILE A 9 -0.37 -12.25 23.90
N THR A 10 0.65 -12.04 24.73
CA THR A 10 1.47 -10.82 24.69
C THR A 10 2.39 -10.75 23.47
N THR A 11 2.78 -11.91 22.94
CA THR A 11 3.59 -12.03 21.71
C THR A 11 2.75 -12.12 20.45
N LEU A 12 1.43 -12.34 20.57
CA LEU A 12 0.52 -12.40 19.43
C LEU A 12 0.50 -11.04 18.70
N LYS A 13 0.76 -11.08 17.40
CA LYS A 13 0.68 -9.92 16.51
C LYS A 13 -0.10 -10.29 15.26
N GLN A 14 -1.01 -9.40 14.86
CA GLN A 14 -1.81 -9.57 13.65
C GLN A 14 -0.93 -9.65 12.40
N GLY A 15 0.10 -8.79 12.30
CA GLY A 15 1.02 -8.78 11.16
C GLY A 15 0.26 -8.60 9.83
N SER A 16 0.50 -9.51 8.89
CA SER A 16 -0.18 -9.59 7.57
C SER A 16 -1.45 -10.45 7.55
N LYS A 17 -1.77 -11.12 8.67
CA LYS A 17 -2.95 -12.00 8.78
C LYS A 17 -4.23 -11.17 8.70
N SER A 18 -5.32 -11.81 8.29
CA SER A 18 -6.64 -11.18 8.38
C SER A 18 -7.02 -10.96 9.84
N ALA A 19 -7.92 -10.00 10.09
CA ALA A 19 -8.46 -9.79 11.43
C ALA A 19 -9.18 -11.04 11.96
N GLU A 20 -9.82 -11.81 11.08
CA GLU A 20 -10.55 -13.02 11.45
C GLU A 20 -9.62 -14.13 11.99
N GLU A 21 -8.55 -14.42 11.25
CA GLU A 21 -7.53 -15.38 11.70
C GLU A 21 -6.87 -14.94 13.00
N HIS A 22 -6.58 -13.64 13.13
CA HIS A 22 -6.00 -13.08 14.34
C HIS A 22 -6.94 -13.20 15.55
N VAL A 23 -8.23 -12.90 15.37
CA VAL A 23 -9.26 -13.05 16.41
C VAL A 23 -9.37 -14.50 16.85
N GLN A 24 -9.34 -15.47 15.94
CA GLN A 24 -9.42 -16.89 16.30
C GLN A 24 -8.23 -17.34 17.17
N LEU A 25 -7.00 -16.98 16.77
CA LEU A 25 -5.80 -17.27 17.54
C LEU A 25 -5.84 -16.58 18.91
N PHE A 26 -6.28 -15.32 18.95
CA PHE A 26 -6.41 -14.58 20.20
C PHE A 26 -7.46 -15.22 21.13
N LYS A 27 -8.64 -15.60 20.62
CA LYS A 27 -9.67 -16.31 21.40
C LYS A 27 -9.11 -17.59 22.01
N GLN A 28 -8.35 -18.38 21.24
CA GLN A 28 -7.74 -19.62 21.73
C GLN A 28 -6.77 -19.37 22.89
N SER A 29 -5.84 -18.42 22.76
CA SER A 29 -4.88 -18.11 23.83
C SER A 29 -5.57 -17.44 25.03
N TYR A 30 -6.54 -16.55 24.79
CA TYR A 30 -7.34 -15.87 25.81
C TYR A 30 -8.04 -16.86 26.75
N MET A 31 -8.75 -17.85 26.18
CA MET A 31 -9.43 -18.90 26.96
C MET A 31 -8.50 -19.70 27.87
N ARG A 32 -7.21 -19.81 27.52
CA ARG A 32 -6.19 -20.54 28.30
C ARG A 32 -5.49 -19.68 29.34
N SER A 33 -5.53 -18.36 29.19
CA SER A 33 -4.84 -17.40 30.06
C SER A 33 -5.63 -17.06 31.33
N GLY A 34 -6.97 -17.09 31.27
CA GLY A 34 -7.83 -16.66 32.38
C GLY A 34 -7.85 -15.15 32.61
N TYR A 35 -7.49 -14.33 31.61
CA TYR A 35 -7.60 -12.87 31.71
C TYR A 35 -9.04 -12.41 31.94
N GLY A 36 -9.20 -11.31 32.68
CA GLY A 36 -10.45 -10.56 32.74
C GLY A 36 -10.68 -9.78 31.44
N GLU A 37 -11.95 -9.44 31.17
CA GLU A 37 -12.36 -8.83 29.91
C GLU A 37 -11.61 -7.52 29.60
N THR A 38 -11.42 -6.65 30.59
CA THR A 38 -10.68 -5.38 30.43
C THR A 38 -9.23 -5.60 30.01
N ALA A 39 -8.55 -6.59 30.61
CA ALA A 39 -7.19 -6.94 30.23
C ALA A 39 -7.14 -7.59 28.84
N GLY A 40 -8.13 -8.42 28.51
CA GLY A 40 -8.32 -8.98 27.17
C GLY A 40 -8.47 -7.91 26.10
N ILE A 41 -9.26 -6.87 26.35
CA ILE A 41 -9.44 -5.73 25.43
C ILE A 41 -8.12 -4.99 25.24
N HIS A 42 -7.37 -4.74 26.31
CA HIS A 42 -6.09 -4.06 26.23
C HIS A 42 -5.07 -4.85 25.39
N GLU A 43 -4.90 -6.14 25.70
CA GLU A 43 -3.99 -7.01 24.95
C GLU A 43 -4.43 -7.19 23.50
N PHE A 44 -5.74 -7.29 23.25
CA PHE A 44 -6.27 -7.35 21.90
C PHE A 44 -5.89 -6.10 21.10
N LYS A 45 -6.15 -4.90 21.64
CA LYS A 45 -5.75 -3.62 20.99
C LYS A 45 -4.25 -3.56 20.70
N ARG A 46 -3.40 -4.03 21.62
CA ARG A 46 -1.94 -4.07 21.47
C ARG A 46 -1.47 -5.07 20.40
N SER A 47 -2.25 -6.12 20.16
CA SER A 47 -1.93 -7.17 19.19
C SER A 47 -2.31 -6.80 17.74
N LEU A 48 -3.23 -5.84 17.56
CA LEU A 48 -3.66 -5.35 16.25
C LEU A 48 -2.56 -4.55 15.53
N ASN A 49 -2.65 -4.47 14.20
CA ASN A 49 -1.77 -3.60 13.44
C ASN A 49 -2.15 -2.12 13.60
N SER A 50 -1.17 -1.22 13.50
CA SER A 50 -1.37 0.22 13.74
C SER A 50 -2.41 0.87 12.81
N PRO A 51 -2.47 0.56 11.50
CA PRO A 51 -3.47 1.17 10.60
C PRO A 51 -4.91 0.79 10.98
N LEU A 52 -5.14 -0.48 11.31
CA LEU A 52 -6.47 -0.96 11.70
C LEU A 52 -6.86 -0.38 13.06
N LEU A 53 -5.94 -0.37 14.03
CA LEU A 53 -6.16 0.23 15.34
C LEU A 53 -6.51 1.72 15.25
N ASN A 54 -5.79 2.49 14.42
CA ASN A 54 -6.06 3.91 14.22
C ASN A 54 -7.46 4.16 13.65
N LYS A 55 -7.88 3.38 12.65
CA LYS A 55 -9.25 3.45 12.12
C LYS A 55 -10.28 3.06 13.17
N LEU A 56 -9.96 2.08 14.01
CA LEU A 56 -10.80 1.63 15.11
C LEU A 56 -11.06 2.76 16.11
N MET A 57 -10.00 3.48 16.53
CA MET A 57 -10.11 4.59 17.47
C MET A 57 -10.90 5.78 16.92
N ALA A 58 -11.04 5.89 15.59
CA ALA A 58 -11.80 6.96 14.95
C ALA A 58 -13.31 6.65 14.85
N VAL A 59 -13.76 5.43 15.20
CA VAL A 59 -15.19 5.07 15.13
C VAL A 59 -15.95 5.69 16.32
N PRO A 60 -17.01 6.48 16.08
CA PRO A 60 -17.88 6.94 17.15
C PRO A 60 -18.66 5.74 17.70
N ASN A 61 -18.66 5.58 19.04
CA ASN A 61 -19.18 4.43 19.79
C ASN A 61 -18.28 3.20 19.75
N LEU A 62 -17.18 3.29 20.49
CA LEU A 62 -16.26 2.17 20.70
C LEU A 62 -16.94 1.07 21.53
N PRO A 63 -16.74 -0.20 21.17
CA PRO A 63 -17.24 -1.31 21.97
C PRO A 63 -16.64 -1.30 23.37
N THR A 64 -17.43 -1.69 24.36
CA THR A 64 -16.98 -1.90 25.75
C THR A 64 -16.72 -3.38 26.04
N THR A 65 -17.20 -4.27 25.19
CA THR A 65 -17.05 -5.73 25.33
C THR A 65 -16.02 -6.28 24.36
N LEU A 66 -15.32 -7.32 24.79
CA LEU A 66 -14.28 -7.95 23.99
C LEU A 66 -14.84 -8.54 22.68
N GLU A 67 -16.05 -9.11 22.72
CA GLU A 67 -16.72 -9.62 21.51
C GLU A 67 -17.04 -8.49 20.51
N GLY A 68 -17.50 -7.33 21.00
CA GLY A 68 -17.75 -6.17 20.14
C GLY A 68 -16.46 -5.65 19.49
N TRP A 69 -15.32 -5.71 20.18
CA TRP A 69 -14.01 -5.41 19.57
C TRP A 69 -13.67 -6.38 18.45
N TYR A 70 -13.97 -7.67 18.59
CA TYR A 70 -13.73 -8.67 17.54
C TYR A 70 -14.56 -8.40 16.29
N GLU A 71 -15.87 -8.27 16.44
CA GLU A 71 -16.79 -8.03 15.32
C GLU A 71 -16.42 -6.76 14.54
N LEU A 72 -16.16 -5.67 15.26
CA LEU A 72 -15.87 -4.38 14.66
C LEU A 72 -14.52 -4.40 13.93
N THR A 73 -13.53 -5.09 14.47
CA THR A 73 -12.21 -5.27 13.84
C THR A 73 -12.32 -6.11 12.56
N ILE A 74 -13.06 -7.22 12.59
CA ILE A 74 -13.29 -8.09 11.43
C ILE A 74 -14.00 -7.31 10.31
N ARG A 75 -15.03 -6.54 10.65
CA ARG A 75 -15.79 -5.73 9.69
C ARG A 75 -14.90 -4.71 8.98
N LEU A 76 -14.08 -3.96 9.72
CA LEU A 76 -13.17 -2.96 9.16
C LEU A 76 -12.08 -3.59 8.28
N ASP A 77 -11.49 -4.71 8.69
CA ASP A 77 -10.48 -5.41 7.90
C ASP A 77 -11.07 -5.92 6.58
N ARG A 78 -12.27 -6.50 6.61
CA ARG A 78 -13.00 -6.92 5.40
C ARG A 78 -13.27 -5.75 4.46
N GLN A 79 -13.79 -4.63 4.97
CA GLN A 79 -14.02 -3.42 4.17
C GLN A 79 -12.74 -2.89 3.55
N TRP A 80 -11.64 -2.85 4.32
CA TRP A 80 -10.35 -2.40 3.81
C TRP A 80 -9.81 -3.31 2.72
N ARG A 81 -9.88 -4.63 2.91
CA ARG A 81 -9.44 -5.63 1.91
C ARG A 81 -10.30 -5.57 0.64
N GLN A 82 -11.61 -5.37 0.76
CA GLN A 82 -12.53 -5.16 -0.36
C GLN A 82 -12.16 -3.89 -1.14
N ALA A 83 -12.00 -2.75 -0.46
CA ALA A 83 -11.62 -1.49 -1.09
C ALA A 83 -10.27 -1.58 -1.82
N VAL A 84 -9.28 -2.26 -1.22
CA VAL A 84 -7.98 -2.51 -1.86
C VAL A 84 -8.12 -3.40 -3.11
N ALA A 85 -8.99 -4.43 -3.07
CA ALA A 85 -9.25 -5.28 -4.23
C ALA A 85 -9.95 -4.52 -5.36
N GLU A 86 -10.95 -3.68 -5.03
CA GLU A 86 -11.66 -2.83 -6.00
C GLU A 86 -10.72 -1.80 -6.63
N GLN A 87 -9.85 -1.17 -5.85
CA GLN A 87 -8.84 -0.24 -6.36
C GLN A 87 -7.92 -0.92 -7.38
N LYS A 88 -7.47 -2.16 -7.11
CA LYS A 88 -6.67 -2.93 -8.07
C LYS A 88 -7.42 -3.21 -9.37
N ILE A 89 -8.71 -3.51 -9.30
CA ILE A 89 -9.55 -3.75 -10.49
C ILE A 89 -9.70 -2.45 -11.30
N PHE A 90 -9.92 -1.31 -10.63
CA PHE A 90 -10.04 -0.01 -11.28
C PHE A 90 -8.74 0.42 -11.96
N THR A 91 -7.59 0.27 -11.30
CA THR A 91 -6.28 0.54 -11.91
C THR A 91 -5.95 -0.40 -13.06
N THR A 92 -6.43 -1.64 -13.02
CA THR A 92 -6.22 -2.63 -14.10
C THR A 92 -7.11 -2.34 -15.32
N ARG A 93 -8.27 -1.69 -15.13
CA ARG A 93 -9.22 -1.37 -16.22
C ARG A 93 -9.09 0.05 -16.77
N GLY A 94 -8.45 0.96 -16.04
CA GLY A 94 -8.25 2.37 -16.43
C GLY A 94 -6.87 2.73 -16.97
N GLY A 95 -5.97 1.76 -17.14
CA GLY A 95 -4.58 1.99 -17.56
C GLY A 95 -4.25 1.26 -18.86
N SER A 96 -4.07 2.06 -19.91
CA SER A 96 -3.52 1.72 -21.22
C SER A 96 -2.28 0.81 -21.17
N ALA A 97 -2.07 0.09 -22.27
CA ALA A 97 -0.87 -0.59 -22.74
C ALA A 97 0.46 -0.31 -21.99
N PRO A 98 1.36 -1.32 -21.89
CA PRO A 98 2.65 -1.15 -21.24
C PRO A 98 3.50 -0.15 -22.03
N VAL A 99 3.60 1.09 -21.55
CA VAL A 99 4.76 1.94 -21.85
C VAL A 99 5.91 1.42 -21.01
N ASN A 100 6.74 0.66 -21.72
CA ASN A 100 8.10 0.21 -21.43
C ASN A 100 8.79 0.97 -20.28
N GLN A 101 8.68 0.46 -19.05
CA GLN A 101 9.67 0.70 -18.00
C GLN A 101 10.67 -0.43 -18.07
N SER A 102 11.69 -0.24 -18.90
CA SER A 102 12.83 -1.12 -19.01
C SER A 102 13.63 -1.04 -17.71
N GLN A 103 13.46 -2.04 -16.85
CA GLN A 103 14.45 -2.36 -15.84
C GLN A 103 15.73 -2.79 -16.55
N THR A 104 16.80 -2.05 -16.28
CA THR A 104 18.17 -2.47 -16.50
C THR A 104 18.43 -3.76 -15.74
N GLN A 105 18.37 -4.90 -16.42
CA GLN A 105 18.97 -6.14 -15.96
C GLN A 105 19.84 -6.72 -17.07
N THR A 106 21.14 -6.67 -16.78
CA THR A 106 22.26 -7.25 -17.50
C THR A 106 22.09 -8.75 -17.73
N GLN A 107 22.10 -9.18 -19.00
CA GLN A 107 22.59 -10.50 -19.42
C GLN A 107 22.98 -10.50 -20.92
N PRO A 108 23.88 -11.41 -21.34
CA PRO A 108 24.95 -11.12 -22.28
C PRO A 108 24.69 -11.59 -23.73
N GLN A 109 25.40 -10.95 -24.66
CA GLN A 109 25.92 -11.46 -25.94
C GLN A 109 24.93 -12.23 -26.85
N GLN A 110 24.53 -11.60 -27.96
CA GLN A 110 25.02 -12.09 -29.26
C GLN A 110 24.98 -10.99 -30.33
N TRP A 111 26.08 -10.93 -31.07
CA TRP A 111 26.37 -9.98 -32.13
C TRP A 111 25.54 -10.22 -33.40
N ARG A 112 25.08 -9.13 -34.04
CA ARG A 112 25.24 -8.91 -35.48
C ARG A 112 24.98 -7.43 -35.87
N SER A 113 26.07 -6.74 -36.19
CA SER A 113 26.17 -5.50 -37.01
C SER A 113 25.89 -5.82 -38.50
N PRO A 114 25.75 -4.86 -39.46
CA PRO A 114 26.35 -3.51 -39.58
C PRO A 114 25.35 -2.40 -40.01
N ALA A 115 25.60 -1.09 -39.93
CA ALA A 115 26.77 -0.30 -40.25
C ALA A 115 26.70 1.11 -39.60
N GLN A 116 27.84 1.65 -39.18
CA GLN A 116 28.12 3.09 -39.00
C GLN A 116 28.63 3.64 -40.36
N PRO A 117 28.80 4.96 -40.63
CA PRO A 117 28.88 6.09 -39.68
C PRO A 117 28.21 7.41 -40.13
N VAL A 118 27.97 8.35 -39.22
CA VAL A 118 28.12 9.77 -39.58
C VAL A 118 28.71 10.55 -38.40
N GLN A 119 29.71 11.36 -38.74
CA GLN A 119 30.58 12.10 -37.84
C GLN A 119 29.80 13.03 -36.90
N ARG A 120 30.17 13.01 -35.61
CA ARG A 120 29.82 14.07 -34.67
C ARG A 120 30.89 15.15 -34.68
N ASP A 121 30.40 16.38 -34.76
CA ASP A 121 31.16 17.62 -34.58
C ASP A 121 31.57 17.78 -33.09
N PRO A 122 32.83 18.18 -32.76
CA PRO A 122 33.30 18.28 -31.38
C PRO A 122 32.80 19.51 -30.60
N ASN A 123 32.10 20.47 -31.22
CA ASN A 123 31.80 21.78 -30.59
C ASN A 123 30.31 22.05 -30.32
N ALA A 124 29.46 21.03 -30.21
CA ALA A 124 28.07 21.22 -29.78
C ALA A 124 27.95 21.10 -28.24
N MET A 125 27.84 22.24 -27.54
CA MET A 125 27.44 22.24 -26.12
C MET A 125 26.04 21.61 -26.01
N GLN A 126 25.96 20.43 -25.39
CA GLN A 126 24.72 19.74 -25.07
C GLN A 126 24.00 20.51 -23.95
N VAL A 127 23.09 21.41 -24.33
CA VAL A 127 22.15 22.01 -23.37
C VAL A 127 20.96 21.08 -23.26
N ASP A 128 20.96 20.28 -22.20
CA ASP A 128 19.80 19.58 -21.69
C ASP A 128 18.72 20.62 -21.37
N ARG A 129 17.74 20.77 -22.28
CA ARG A 129 16.61 21.67 -22.11
C ARG A 129 15.34 20.86 -22.22
N ASN A 130 15.03 20.18 -21.11
CA ASN A 130 13.71 19.71 -20.72
C ASN A 130 12.66 20.85 -20.59
N ARG A 131 12.71 21.89 -21.45
CA ARG A 131 11.66 22.91 -21.54
C ARG A 131 10.50 22.31 -22.32
N THR A 132 9.48 21.90 -21.59
CA THR A 132 8.12 21.81 -22.12
C THR A 132 7.82 23.05 -22.96
N PRO A 133 7.44 22.90 -24.25
CA PRO A 133 7.07 24.05 -25.07
C PRO A 133 5.92 24.80 -24.40
N LEU A 134 6.09 26.11 -24.19
CA LEU A 134 5.03 26.99 -23.70
C LEU A 134 3.85 26.91 -24.67
N ARG A 135 2.78 26.22 -24.25
CA ARG A 135 1.57 25.99 -25.05
C ARG A 135 0.48 26.94 -24.60
N CYS A 136 -0.17 27.59 -25.56
CA CYS A 136 -1.32 28.44 -25.30
C CYS A 136 -2.50 27.60 -24.80
N TYR A 137 -3.05 27.98 -23.64
CA TYR A 137 -4.22 27.29 -23.08
C TYR A 137 -5.52 27.59 -23.84
N ASN A 138 -5.54 28.59 -24.72
CA ASN A 138 -6.72 28.96 -25.52
C ASN A 138 -6.75 28.23 -26.88
N CYS A 139 -5.68 28.33 -27.69
CA CYS A 139 -5.63 27.75 -29.03
C CYS A 139 -4.77 26.48 -29.16
N GLY A 140 -4.02 26.12 -28.12
CA GLY A 140 -3.18 24.93 -28.11
C GLY A 140 -1.91 25.01 -28.97
N GLN A 141 -1.61 26.16 -29.59
CA GLN A 141 -0.35 26.37 -30.32
C GLN A 141 0.81 26.68 -29.37
N THR A 142 2.03 26.35 -29.80
CA THR A 142 3.25 26.60 -29.04
C THR A 142 3.82 27.98 -29.39
N GLY A 143 4.49 28.63 -28.43
CA GLY A 143 5.17 29.91 -28.65
C GLY A 143 4.54 31.13 -27.97
N HIS A 144 3.34 31.01 -27.39
CA HIS A 144 2.71 32.07 -26.60
C HIS A 144 1.85 31.51 -25.46
N ILE A 145 1.58 32.33 -24.45
CA ILE A 145 0.58 32.05 -23.40
C ILE A 145 -0.78 32.62 -23.78
N ALA A 146 -1.87 32.13 -23.17
CA ALA A 146 -3.25 32.58 -23.43
C ALA A 146 -3.48 34.10 -23.31
N ARG A 147 -2.62 34.81 -22.58
CA ARG A 147 -2.68 36.27 -22.42
C ARG A 147 -2.23 37.06 -23.65
N ALA A 148 -1.45 36.41 -24.53
CA ALA A 148 -0.91 36.97 -25.77
C ALA A 148 -1.48 36.24 -27.00
N CYS A 149 -2.63 35.59 -26.83
CA CYS A 149 -3.38 34.91 -27.89
C CYS A 149 -4.38 35.86 -28.54
#